data_AF-A0AAD1TFV3-F1
#
_entry.id   AF-A0AAD1TFV3-F1
#
_cell.length_a   1.000
_cell.length_b   1.000
_cell.length_c   1.000
_cell.angle_alpha   90.00
_cell.angle_beta   90.00
_cell.angle_gamma   90.00
#
_symmetry.space_group_name_H-M   'P 1'
#
loop_
_entity.id
_entity.type
_entity.pdbx_description
1 polymer ?
#
loop_
_entity_poly.entity_id
_entity_poly.type
_entity_poly.pdbx_seq_one_letter_code
_entity_poly.pdbx_strand_id
1 'polypeptide(L)'
;MSTRTGQITVQQPLLLDYEWNPRQRLVIQAETPQHYSFTVLTVILQDVNDNTPRFQLPHYTAHIWEAQADGSHIIQVVAEDPDQGLNGQVTYALDPSGLMKDLFRIDPQTGTITTAAILDREIWSQTR
;
A
#
# COMPACT_ATOMS: atom_id res chain seq x y z
N MET A 1 34.57 -1.29 -1.63
CA MET A 1 35.21 -0.03 -2.07
C MET A 1 36.55 -0.36 -2.69
N SER A 2 36.88 0.26 -3.82
CA SER A 2 38.23 0.16 -4.40
C SER A 2 39.17 1.08 -3.63
N THR A 3 40.22 0.52 -3.03
CA THR A 3 41.18 1.26 -2.19
C THR A 3 42.08 2.22 -2.97
N ARG A 4 42.08 2.16 -4.31
CA ARG A 4 42.83 3.07 -5.17
C ARG A 4 41.99 4.12 -5.87
N THR A 5 40.70 3.86 -6.11
CA THR A 5 39.86 4.73 -6.94
C THR A 5 38.78 5.48 -6.15
N GLY A 6 38.54 5.12 -4.88
CA GLY A 6 37.46 5.71 -4.08
C GLY A 6 36.06 5.32 -4.56
N GLN A 7 35.94 4.42 -5.53
CA GLN A 7 34.66 3.98 -6.07
C GLN A 7 33.88 3.15 -5.04
N ILE A 8 32.61 3.52 -4.87
CA ILE A 8 31.62 2.83 -4.05
C ILE A 8 30.68 2.07 -4.98
N THR A 9 30.46 0.80 -4.70
CA THR A 9 29.57 -0.09 -5.45
C THR A 9 28.65 -0.78 -4.47
N VAL A 10 27.43 -1.08 -4.93
CA VAL A 10 26.50 -1.93 -4.19
C VAL A 10 26.99 -3.37 -4.29
N GLN A 11 27.17 -4.04 -3.15
CA GLN A 11 27.56 -5.45 -3.13
C GLN A 11 26.37 -6.39 -2.95
N GLN A 12 25.33 -5.94 -2.24
CA GLN A 12 24.14 -6.74 -1.95
C GLN A 12 22.89 -5.88 -2.21
N PRO A 13 22.41 -5.81 -3.46
CA PRO A 13 21.23 -5.02 -3.83
C PRO A 13 19.98 -5.41 -3.06
N LEU A 14 19.84 -6.70 -2.70
CA LEU A 14 18.69 -7.23 -1.95
C LEU A 14 18.57 -6.70 -0.51
N LEU A 15 19.59 -5.99 0.00
CA LEU A 15 19.54 -5.30 1.29
C LEU A 15 19.19 -3.81 1.15
N LEU A 16 19.06 -3.31 -0.08
CA LEU A 16 18.62 -1.95 -0.36
C LEU A 16 17.10 -1.97 -0.47
N ASP A 17 16.45 -1.81 0.69
CA ASP A 17 15.01 -1.81 0.82
C ASP A 17 14.55 -0.45 1.36
N TYR A 18 13.68 0.22 0.61
CA TYR A 18 13.20 1.56 0.99
C TYR A 18 12.35 1.47 2.26
N GLU A 19 11.48 0.47 2.33
CA GLU A 19 10.50 0.23 3.38
C GLU A 19 11.17 -0.07 4.73
N TRP A 20 12.36 -0.68 4.68
CA TRP A 20 13.15 -0.98 5.88
C TRP A 20 14.09 0.17 6.28
N ASN A 21 14.90 0.68 5.34
CA ASN A 21 15.86 1.74 5.64
C ASN A 21 16.16 2.62 4.42
N PRO A 22 15.43 3.74 4.26
CA PRO A 22 15.59 4.63 3.12
C PRO A 22 16.86 5.49 3.21
N ARG A 23 17.57 5.49 4.34
CA ARG A 23 18.74 6.36 4.57
C ARG A 23 19.93 5.58 5.15
N GLN A 24 20.93 5.39 4.31
CA GLN A 24 22.14 4.67 4.69
C GLN A 24 23.26 5.66 4.98
N ARG A 25 23.90 5.50 6.14
CA ARG A 25 25.02 6.33 6.56
C ARG A 25 26.31 5.54 6.51
N LEU A 26 27.18 5.91 5.59
CA LEU A 26 28.49 5.30 5.39
C LEU A 26 29.55 6.24 5.98
N VAL A 27 30.34 5.74 6.94
CA VAL A 27 31.52 6.46 7.43
C VAL A 27 32.70 6.04 6.59
N ILE A 28 33.34 7.00 5.94
CA ILE A 28 34.48 6.79 5.05
C ILE A 28 35.72 7.28 5.78
N GLN A 29 36.73 6.42 5.89
CA GLN A 29 38.04 6.76 6.41
C GLN A 29 39.03 6.90 5.26
N ALA A 30 39.83 7.96 5.31
CA ALA A 30 41.03 8.11 4.49
C ALA A 30 42.23 8.13 5.44
N GLU A 31 43.30 7.40 5.10
CA GLU A 31 44.48 7.29 5.96
C GLU A 31 45.79 7.36 5.18
N THR A 32 46.82 7.80 5.90
CA THR A 32 48.23 7.76 5.57
C THR A 32 48.96 7.13 6.77
N PRO A 33 50.26 6.79 6.68
CA PRO A 33 50.97 6.20 7.82
C PRO A 33 50.94 7.02 9.12
N GLN A 34 50.74 8.36 9.05
CA GLN A 34 50.73 9.23 10.25
C GLN A 34 49.41 9.94 10.52
N HIS A 35 48.48 9.98 9.56
CA HIS A 35 47.25 10.77 9.67
C HIS A 35 46.04 10.02 9.13
N TYR A 36 44.88 10.31 9.70
CA TYR A 36 43.58 9.85 9.22
C TYR A 36 42.57 10.99 9.19
N SER A 37 41.53 10.82 8.37
CA SER A 37 40.37 11.70 8.31
C SER A 37 39.11 10.88 8.07
N PHE A 38 37.98 11.36 8.57
CA PHE A 38 36.68 10.74 8.39
C PHE A 38 35.74 11.69 7.67
N THR A 39 34.88 11.13 6.81
CA THR A 39 33.72 11.82 6.28
C THR A 39 32.50 10.90 6.29
N VAL A 40 31.33 11.48 6.12
CA VAL A 40 30.06 10.74 6.08
C VAL A 40 29.44 10.92 4.71
N LEU A 41 29.15 9.79 4.06
CA LEU A 41 28.28 9.74 2.90
C LEU A 41 26.89 9.29 3.35
N THR A 42 25.88 10.08 3.03
CA THR A 42 24.48 9.69 3.17
C THR A 42 23.93 9.27 1.82
N VAL A 43 23.53 8.01 1.71
CA VAL A 43 22.80 7.50 0.55
C VAL A 43 21.33 7.52 0.89
N ILE A 44 20.53 8.16 0.03
CA ILE A 44 19.07 8.22 0.15
C ILE A 44 18.50 7.36 -0.96
N LEU A 45 17.75 6.32 -0.59
CA LEU A 45 17.08 5.46 -1.53
C LEU A 45 15.89 6.20 -2.16
N GLN A 46 15.64 5.91 -3.43
CA GLN A 46 14.39 6.27 -4.09
C GLN A 46 13.47 5.07 -4.00
N ASP A 47 12.22 5.36 -3.63
CA ASP A 47 11.15 4.39 -3.56
C ASP A 47 10.85 3.79 -4.95
N VAL A 48 10.47 2.52 -4.98
CA VAL A 48 9.99 1.81 -6.16
C VAL A 48 8.69 1.10 -5.78
N ASN A 49 7.76 0.98 -6.72
CA ASN A 49 6.52 0.24 -6.46
C ASN A 49 6.79 -1.27 -6.50
N ASP A 50 7.19 -1.84 -5.38
CA ASP A 50 7.50 -3.27 -5.24
C ASP A 50 6.64 -3.98 -4.18
N ASN A 51 5.77 -3.25 -3.48
CA ASN A 51 4.74 -3.83 -2.64
C ASN A 51 3.38 -3.90 -3.37
N THR A 52 2.43 -4.58 -2.74
CA THR A 52 1.07 -4.65 -3.25
C THR A 52 0.08 -4.32 -2.13
N PRO A 53 -1.07 -3.72 -2.44
CA PRO A 53 -2.04 -3.37 -1.43
C PRO A 53 -2.54 -4.62 -0.69
N ARG A 54 -2.51 -4.58 0.64
CA ARG A 54 -2.99 -5.65 1.51
C ARG A 54 -4.16 -5.18 2.35
N PHE A 55 -5.27 -5.93 2.35
CA PHE A 55 -6.38 -5.66 3.27
C PHE A 55 -5.99 -5.96 4.72
N GLN A 56 -6.48 -5.16 5.67
CA GLN A 56 -6.24 -5.36 7.10
C GLN A 56 -6.85 -6.67 7.64
N LEU A 57 -7.96 -7.12 7.05
CA LEU A 57 -8.63 -8.36 7.40
C LEU A 57 -8.77 -9.26 6.16
N PRO A 58 -8.65 -10.59 6.31
CA PRO A 58 -8.89 -11.52 5.20
C PRO A 58 -10.37 -11.58 4.82
N HIS A 59 -11.28 -11.29 5.77
CA HIS A 59 -12.72 -11.29 5.57
C HIS A 59 -13.36 -10.15 6.36
N TYR A 60 -14.30 -9.45 5.74
CA TYR A 60 -15.12 -8.42 6.36
C TYR A 60 -16.57 -8.92 6.42
N THR A 61 -17.20 -8.82 7.59
CA THR A 61 -18.60 -9.20 7.80
C THR A 61 -19.36 -7.99 8.32
N ALA A 62 -20.48 -7.67 7.69
CA ALA A 62 -21.39 -6.61 8.12
C ALA A 62 -22.81 -7.16 8.23
N HIS A 63 -23.58 -6.63 9.17
CA HIS A 63 -24.99 -6.93 9.34
C HIS A 63 -25.80 -5.68 9.05
N ILE A 64 -26.75 -5.78 8.11
CA ILE A 64 -27.66 -4.71 7.73
C ILE A 64 -29.09 -5.19 7.80
N TRP A 65 -30.01 -4.27 8.04
CA TRP A 65 -31.43 -4.55 7.96
C TRP A 65 -31.87 -4.67 6.49
N GLU A 66 -32.95 -5.40 6.24
CA GLU A 66 -33.63 -5.31 4.95
C GLU A 66 -34.32 -3.94 4.79
N ALA A 67 -34.66 -3.57 3.55
CA ALA A 67 -35.28 -2.30 3.17
C ALA A 67 -34.46 -1.04 3.53
N GLN A 68 -33.13 -1.15 3.62
CA GLN A 68 -32.26 0.03 3.71
C GLN A 68 -32.40 0.90 2.45
N ALA A 69 -32.39 2.21 2.65
CA ALA A 69 -32.45 3.19 1.56
C ALA A 69 -31.17 3.13 0.70
N ASP A 70 -31.22 3.72 -0.51
CA ASP A 70 -30.01 3.97 -1.31
C ASP A 70 -29.05 4.89 -0.53
N GLY A 71 -27.75 4.63 -0.61
CA GLY A 71 -26.71 5.37 0.09
C GLY A 71 -26.54 5.03 1.58
N SER A 72 -27.26 4.04 2.11
CA SER A 72 -27.04 3.55 3.47
C SER A 72 -25.63 2.98 3.63
N HIS A 73 -24.90 3.46 4.64
CA HIS A 73 -23.58 2.96 5.00
C HIS A 73 -23.64 1.49 5.48
N ILE A 74 -22.74 0.66 5.00
CA ILE A 74 -22.63 -0.76 5.38
C ILE A 74 -21.38 -0.98 6.24
N ILE A 75 -20.21 -0.77 5.65
CA ILE A 75 -18.90 -1.01 6.27
C ILE A 75 -17.83 -0.23 5.51
N GLN A 76 -16.68 -0.02 6.14
CA GLN A 76 -15.48 0.45 5.47
C GLN A 76 -14.45 -0.67 5.44
N VAL A 77 -13.92 -0.97 4.25
CA VAL A 77 -12.76 -1.86 4.10
C VAL A 77 -11.49 -1.04 4.02
N VAL A 78 -10.40 -1.55 4.58
CA VAL A 78 -9.11 -0.86 4.59
C VAL A 78 -8.04 -1.78 4.03
N ALA A 79 -7.32 -1.28 3.03
CA ALA A 79 -6.10 -1.85 2.52
C ALA A 79 -4.96 -0.82 2.60
N GLU A 80 -3.75 -1.33 2.81
CA GLU A 80 -2.53 -0.54 2.98
C GLU A 80 -1.47 -1.06 2.02
N ASP A 81 -0.71 -0.13 1.46
CA ASP A 81 0.47 -0.40 0.68
C ASP A 81 1.62 0.43 1.29
N PRO A 82 2.73 -0.18 1.71
CA PRO A 82 3.81 0.51 2.41
C PRO A 82 4.66 1.43 1.52
N ASP A 83 4.52 1.35 0.19
CA ASP A 83 5.27 2.18 -0.75
C ASP A 83 4.94 3.68 -0.58
N GLN A 84 5.80 4.58 -1.08
CA GLN A 84 5.60 6.02 -0.88
C GLN A 84 4.77 6.73 -1.94
N GLY A 85 4.05 7.75 -1.46
CA GLY A 85 3.33 8.69 -2.33
C GLY A 85 2.27 7.99 -3.16
N LEU A 86 2.38 8.13 -4.49
CA LEU A 86 1.43 7.50 -5.42
C LEU A 86 1.57 5.98 -5.50
N ASN A 87 2.75 5.43 -5.16
CA ASN A 87 2.97 3.99 -5.19
C ASN A 87 2.15 3.28 -4.11
N GLY A 88 2.08 3.87 -2.91
CA GLY A 88 1.26 3.38 -1.80
C GLY A 88 -0.20 3.83 -1.84
N GLN A 89 -0.63 4.56 -2.87
CA GLN A 89 -2.01 5.08 -2.93
C GLN A 89 -2.99 3.99 -3.38
N VAL A 90 -3.79 3.50 -2.43
CA VAL A 90 -4.82 2.48 -2.68
C VAL A 90 -6.09 3.11 -3.27
N THR A 91 -6.63 2.46 -4.31
CA THR A 91 -7.94 2.78 -4.90
C THR A 91 -8.85 1.56 -4.87
N TYR A 92 -10.11 1.73 -4.49
CA TYR A 92 -11.07 0.64 -4.30
C TYR A 92 -12.08 0.53 -5.45
N ALA A 93 -12.48 -0.70 -5.77
CA ALA A 93 -13.54 -1.00 -6.72
C ALA A 93 -14.23 -2.32 -6.36
N LEU A 94 -15.52 -2.44 -6.69
CA LEU A 94 -16.22 -3.72 -6.64
C LEU A 94 -15.88 -4.53 -7.89
N ASP A 95 -15.69 -5.84 -7.74
CA ASP A 95 -15.41 -6.73 -8.86
C ASP A 95 -16.62 -6.74 -9.84
N PRO A 96 -16.42 -6.41 -11.13
CA PRO A 96 -17.49 -6.33 -12.11
C PRO A 96 -18.11 -7.69 -12.45
N SER A 97 -17.50 -8.81 -12.04
CA SER A 97 -18.06 -10.16 -12.16
C SER A 97 -18.96 -10.56 -10.98
N GLY A 98 -19.02 -9.73 -9.92
CA GLY A 98 -19.82 -10.00 -8.73
C GLY A 98 -21.34 -9.99 -9.00
N LEU A 99 -22.03 -11.05 -8.55
CA LEU A 99 -23.48 -11.25 -8.73
C LEU A 99 -24.36 -10.10 -8.22
N MET A 100 -23.88 -9.33 -7.25
CA MET A 100 -24.64 -8.25 -6.60
C MET A 100 -23.98 -6.87 -6.76
N LYS A 101 -23.08 -6.69 -7.74
CA LYS A 101 -22.35 -5.43 -7.92
C LYS A 101 -23.26 -4.21 -8.09
N ASP A 102 -24.44 -4.39 -8.68
CA ASP A 102 -25.38 -3.28 -8.95
C ASP A 102 -26.19 -2.87 -7.70
N LEU A 103 -26.08 -3.65 -6.61
CA LEU A 103 -26.77 -3.39 -5.34
C LEU A 103 -25.91 -2.61 -4.34
N PHE A 104 -24.61 -2.47 -4.61
CA PHE A 104 -23.65 -1.84 -3.70
C PHE A 104 -22.77 -0.84 -4.44
N ARG A 105 -22.27 0.16 -3.71
CA ARG A 105 -21.25 1.10 -4.20
C ARG A 105 -20.07 1.05 -3.25
N ILE A 106 -18.88 1.27 -3.76
CA ILE A 106 -17.68 1.49 -2.95
C ILE A 106 -17.10 2.85 -3.32
N ASP A 107 -16.78 3.63 -2.30
CA ASP A 107 -16.03 4.87 -2.49
C ASP A 107 -14.57 4.52 -2.79
N PRO A 108 -14.02 5.00 -3.93
CA PRO A 108 -12.71 4.59 -4.41
C PRO A 108 -11.55 5.12 -3.57
N GLN A 109 -11.75 6.12 -2.72
CA GLN A 109 -10.70 6.72 -1.89
C GLN A 109 -10.73 6.21 -0.46
N THR A 110 -11.92 5.93 0.06
CA THR A 110 -12.13 5.59 1.47
C THR A 110 -12.38 4.10 1.70
N GLY A 111 -12.77 3.35 0.66
CA GLY A 111 -13.18 1.95 0.80
C GLY A 111 -14.53 1.79 1.51
N THR A 112 -15.30 2.88 1.69
CA THR A 112 -16.64 2.82 2.27
C THR A 112 -17.61 2.16 1.31
N ILE A 113 -18.29 1.12 1.77
CA ILE A 113 -19.31 0.40 1.03
C ILE A 113 -20.69 0.90 1.48
N THR A 114 -21.52 1.27 0.50
CA THR A 114 -22.92 1.67 0.70
C THR A 114 -23.86 0.84 -0.16
N THR A 115 -25.15 0.90 0.13
CA THR A 115 -26.20 0.44 -0.78
C THR A 115 -26.22 1.31 -2.05
N ALA A 116 -26.58 0.70 -3.19
CA ALA A 116 -26.80 1.38 -4.47
C ALA A 116 -28.28 1.43 -4.88
N ALA A 117 -29.11 0.65 -4.19
CA ALA A 117 -30.54 0.49 -4.39
C ALA A 117 -31.19 0.06 -3.06
N ILE A 118 -32.53 0.09 -3.01
CA ILE A 118 -33.26 -0.44 -1.85
C ILE A 118 -33.05 -1.95 -1.78
N LEU A 119 -32.49 -2.42 -0.67
CA LEU A 119 -32.23 -3.84 -0.43
C LEU A 119 -33.45 -4.52 0.18
N ASP A 120 -34.48 -4.75 -0.64
CA ASP A 120 -35.66 -5.53 -0.22
C ASP A 120 -35.52 -7.00 -0.62
N ARG A 121 -35.45 -7.87 0.38
CA ARG A 121 -35.31 -9.33 0.22
C ARG A 121 -36.42 -9.90 -0.66
N GLU A 122 -37.65 -9.41 -0.57
CA GLU A 122 -38.78 -9.95 -1.34
C GLU A 122 -38.68 -9.57 -2.83
N ILE A 123 -38.27 -8.33 -3.14
CA ILE A 123 -38.08 -7.85 -4.51
C ILE A 123 -36.96 -8.61 -5.22
N TRP A 124 -35.84 -8.86 -4.55
CA TRP A 124 -34.68 -9.49 -5.17
C TRP A 124 -34.72 -11.03 -5.16
N SER A 125 -35.58 -11.64 -4.34
CA SER A 125 -35.81 -13.09 -4.35
C SER A 125 -36.67 -13.58 -5.53
N GLN A 126 -37.45 -12.69 -6.16
CA GLN A 126 -38.40 -13.03 -7.24
C GLN A 126 -37.85 -12.86 -8.67
N THR A 127 -36.68 -12.26 -8.84
CA THR A 127 -36.05 -12.05 -10.18
C THR A 127 -35.07 -13.18 -10.53
N ARG A 128 -35.27 -14.38 -9.99
CA ARG A 128 -34.42 -15.56 -10.22
C ARG A 128 -35.07 -16.55 -11.18
#